data_AF-A0A7X2TDK4-F1
#
_entry.id   AF-A0A7X2TDK4-F1
#
_cell.length_a   1.000
_cell.length_b   1.000
_cell.length_c   1.000
_cell.angle_alpha   90.00
_cell.angle_beta   90.00
_cell.angle_gamma   90.00
#
_symmetry.space_group_name_H-M   'P 1'
#
loop_
_entity.id
_entity.type
_entity.pdbx_description
1 polymer ?
#
loop_
_entity_poly.entity_id
_entity_poly.type
_entity_poly.pdbx_seq_one_letter_code
_entity_poly.pdbx_strand_id
1 'polypeptide(L)' 'MRKEFEINGCIEVQPEITEDEFWSIFIDFVESKGWSFGGGISEIHDGYYILSNGQKGKSVLDENPDL' A
#
# COMPACT_ATOMS: atom_id res chain seq x y z
N MET A 1 14.17 -22.94 1.48
CA MET A 1 13.25 -22.40 2.51
C MET A 1 13.14 -20.90 2.26
N ARG A 2 11.93 -20.34 2.17
CA ARG A 2 11.71 -18.90 1.98
C ARG A 2 11.46 -18.25 3.34
N LYS A 3 11.93 -17.02 3.53
CA LYS A 3 11.70 -16.20 4.72
C LYS A 3 11.05 -14.90 4.24
N GLU A 4 9.87 -14.61 4.76
CA GLU A 4 9.02 -13.49 4.33
C GLU A 4 8.56 -12.71 5.57
N PHE A 5 8.21 -11.45 5.38
CA PHE A 5 7.69 -10.56 6.41
C PHE A 5 6.44 -9.87 5.87
N GLU A 6 5.37 -9.82 6.67
CA GLU A 6 4.16 -9.03 6.38
C GLU A 6 4.29 -7.64 7.01
N ILE A 7 3.85 -6.61 6.28
CA ILE A 7 3.83 -5.23 6.76
C ILE A 7 2.37 -4.76 6.75
N ASN A 8 1.80 -4.54 7.93
CA ASN A 8 0.45 -4.02 8.11
C ASN A 8 0.53 -2.52 8.47
N GLY A 9 0.08 -1.63 7.58
CA GLY A 9 0.10 -0.20 7.83
C GLY A 9 -0.12 0.64 6.57
N CYS A 10 -0.16 1.96 6.76
CA CYS A 10 -0.20 2.95 5.68
C CYS A 10 1.11 3.74 5.65
N ILE A 11 1.55 4.10 4.46
CA ILE A 11 2.68 5.02 4.28
C ILE A 11 2.10 6.35 3.81
N GLU A 12 2.49 7.43 4.49
CA GLU A 12 2.11 8.79 4.15
C GLU A 12 3.22 9.43 3.31
N VAL A 13 2.84 10.04 2.18
CA VAL A 13 3.73 10.72 1.24
C VAL A 13 3.22 12.13 0.98
N GLN A 14 4.01 12.94 0.27
CA GLN A 14 3.57 14.27 -0.13
C GLN A 14 2.37 14.17 -1.10
N PRO A 15 1.39 15.10 -1.04
CA PRO A 15 0.17 15.03 -1.86
C PRO A 15 0.39 15.01 -3.38
N GLU A 16 1.56 15.47 -3.83
CA GLU A 16 1.90 15.53 -5.25
C GLU A 16 2.39 14.19 -5.81
N ILE A 17 2.75 13.24 -4.94
CA ILE A 17 3.23 11.92 -5.35
C ILE A 17 2.05 11.05 -5.75
N THR A 18 2.10 10.50 -6.96
CA THR A 18 1.08 9.58 -7.47
C THR A 18 1.30 8.15 -6.97
N GLU A 19 0.25 7.32 -7.01
CA GLU A 19 0.35 5.89 -6.70
C GLU A 19 1.44 5.20 -7.55
N ASP A 20 1.50 5.49 -8.84
CA ASP A 20 2.49 4.93 -9.77
C ASP A 20 3.93 5.36 -9.43
N GLU A 21 4.15 6.65 -9.12
CA GLU A 21 5.46 7.16 -8.74
C GLU A 21 5.94 6.51 -7.43
N PHE A 22 5.07 6.48 -6.42
CA PHE A 22 5.37 5.82 -5.16
C PHE A 22 5.66 4.34 -5.36
N TRP A 23 4.83 3.64 -6.14
CA TRP A 23 4.99 2.21 -6.38
C TRP A 23 6.33 1.89 -7.05
N SER A 24 6.72 2.67 -8.07
CA SER A 24 8.03 2.53 -8.70
C SER A 24 9.16 2.72 -7.70
N ILE A 25 9.14 3.81 -6.91
CA ILE A 25 10.19 4.10 -5.92
C ILE A 25 10.29 2.99 -4.86
N PHE A 26 9.14 2.50 -4.39
CA PHE A 26 9.09 1.45 -3.39
C PHE A 26 9.65 0.13 -3.91
N ILE A 27 9.23 -0.31 -5.10
CA ILE A 27 9.74 -1.54 -5.72
C ILE A 27 11.23 -1.42 -6.02
N ASP A 28 11.69 -0.29 -6.57
CA ASP A 28 13.11 -0.03 -6.82
C ASP A 28 13.93 -0.15 -5.53
N PHE A 29 13.43 0.39 -4.42
CA PHE A 29 14.07 0.27 -3.11
C PHE A 29 14.15 -1.20 -2.65
N VAL A 30 13.04 -1.94 -2.73
CA VAL A 30 12.98 -3.36 -2.31
C VAL A 30 13.94 -4.21 -3.14
N GLU A 31 13.91 -4.06 -4.46
CA GLU A 31 14.75 -4.81 -5.39
C GLU A 31 16.24 -4.43 -5.26
N SER A 32 16.56 -3.18 -4.91
CA SER A 32 17.94 -2.75 -4.62
C SER A 32 18.61 -3.53 -3.46
N LYS A 33 17.81 -4.18 -2.61
CA LYS A 33 18.28 -5.04 -1.51
C LYS A 33 18.34 -6.53 -1.88
N GLY A 34 18.00 -6.88 -3.11
CA GLY A 34 17.87 -8.27 -3.57
C GLY A 34 16.63 -8.96 -3.01
N TRP A 35 15.61 -8.20 -2.60
CA TRP A 35 14.34 -8.71 -2.11
C TRP A 35 13.29 -8.69 -3.22
N SER A 36 12.18 -9.39 -3.01
CA SER A 36 11.00 -9.34 -3.87
C SER A 36 9.79 -8.97 -3.05
N PHE A 37 8.99 -8.02 -3.51
CA PHE A 37 7.70 -7.70 -2.91
C PHE A 37 6.59 -8.50 -3.61
N GLY A 38 5.89 -9.34 -2.85
CA GLY A 38 4.71 -10.07 -3.34
C GLY A 38 3.44 -9.44 -2.79
N GLY A 39 2.74 -8.64 -3.59
CA GLY A 39 1.54 -7.93 -3.17
C GLY A 39 1.07 -6.89 -4.19
N GLY A 40 0.24 -5.95 -3.72
CA GLY A 40 -0.22 -4.81 -4.50
C GLY A 40 -0.29 -3.55 -3.64
N ILE A 41 -0.71 -2.47 -4.25
CA ILE A 41 -0.94 -1.17 -3.61
C ILE A 41 -2.42 -0.80 -3.73
N SER A 42 -2.88 0.07 -2.83
CA SER A 42 -4.18 0.70 -2.92
C SER A 42 -4.11 2.11 -2.36
N GLU A 43 -4.56 3.09 -3.13
CA GLU A 43 -4.77 4.46 -2.66
C GLU A 43 -5.81 4.52 -1.53
N ILE A 44 -5.51 5.32 -0.50
CA ILE A 44 -6.38 5.54 0.66
C ILE A 44 -6.51 7.05 0.89
N HIS A 45 -7.74 7.55 0.93
CA HIS A 45 -8.03 8.94 1.33
C HIS A 45 -8.93 8.98 2.54
N ASP A 46 -8.50 9.73 3.56
CA ASP A 46 -9.20 9.89 4.85
C ASP A 46 -9.58 8.55 5.51
N GLY A 47 -8.74 7.51 5.37
CA GLY A 47 -9.01 6.19 5.94
C GLY A 47 -9.98 5.31 5.15
N TYR A 48 -10.24 5.63 3.87
CA TYR A 48 -11.05 4.83 2.95
C TYR A 48 -10.24 4.44 1.72
N TYR A 49 -10.36 3.18 1.29
CA TYR A 49 -9.79 2.75 0.01
C TYR A 49 -10.43 3.50 -1.16
N ILE A 50 -9.64 3.87 -2.15
CA ILE A 50 -10.14 4.45 -3.40
C ILE A 50 -10.27 3.36 -4.45
N LEU A 51 -11.47 3.23 -5.03
CA LEU A 51 -11.72 2.30 -6.12
C LEU A 51 -11.20 2.87 -7.45
N SER A 52 -11.01 2.01 -8.44
CA SER A 52 -10.53 2.40 -9.78
C SER A 52 -11.44 3.41 -10.51
N ASN A 53 -12.68 3.60 -10.06
CA ASN A 53 -13.61 4.60 -10.57
C ASN A 53 -13.60 5.93 -9.76
N GLY A 54 -12.66 6.08 -8.82
CA GLY A 54 -12.49 7.26 -7.97
C GLY A 54 -13.45 7.35 -6.77
N GLN A 55 -14.32 6.36 -6.56
CA GLN A 55 -15.23 6.36 -5.41
C GLN A 55 -14.54 5.81 -4.15
N LYS A 56 -14.94 6.32 -2.98
CA LYS A 56 -14.55 5.76 -1.68
C LYS A 56 -15.19 4.36 -1.51
N GLY A 57 -14.36 3.37 -1.21
CA GLY A 57 -14.72 2.01 -0.86
C GLY A 57 -14.92 1.84 0.65
N LYS A 58 -14.58 0.65 1.16
CA LYS A 58 -14.65 0.33 2.60
C LYS A 58 -13.67 1.18 3.42
N SER A 59 -13.95 1.35 4.72
CA SER A 59 -12.94 1.93 5.61
C SER A 59 -11.81 0.93 5.82
N VAL A 60 -10.59 1.44 5.94
CA VAL A 60 -9.41 0.64 6.34
C VAL A 60 -9.58 0.10 7.76
N LEU A 61 -10.44 0.74 8.58
CA LEU A 61 -10.75 0.30 9.93
C LEU A 61 -11.80 -0.82 10.00
N ASP A 62 -12.54 -1.05 8.91
CA ASP A 62 -13.60 -2.08 8.88
C ASP A 62 -13.01 -3.50 8.85
N GLU A 63 -11.72 -3.66 8.56
CA GLU A 63 -11.05 -4.96 8.50
C GLU A 63 -10.67 -5.55 9.87
N ASN A 64 -11.07 -4.92 10.99
CA ASN A 64 -10.76 -5.46 12.31
C ASN A 64 -11.97 -5.57 13.25
N PRO A 65 -12.81 -6.61 13.09
CA PRO A 65 -13.85 -6.92 14.07
C PRO A 65 -13.31 -7.57 15.35
N ASP A 66 -12.03 -7.99 15.40
CA ASP A 66 -11.43 -8.78 16.48
C ASP A 66 -10.17 -8.14 17.14
N LEU A 67 -9.97 -6.82 17.00
CA LEU A 67 -9.16 -6.02 17.94
C LEU A 67 -10.04 -5.19 18.88
#